data_AF-T0YMQ7-F1
#
_entry.id   AF-T0YMQ7-F1
#
_cell.length_a   1.000
_cell.length_b   1.000
_cell.length_c   1.000
_cell.angle_alpha   90.00
_cell.angle_beta   90.00
_cell.angle_gamma   90.00
#
_symmetry.space_group_name_H-M   'P 1'
#
loop_
_entity.id
_entity.type
_entity.pdbx_description
1 polymer ?
#
loop_
_entity_poly.entity_id
_entity_poly.type
_entity_poly.pdbx_seq_one_letter_code
_entity_poly.pdbx_strand_id
1 'polypeptide(L)' 'RATEIIEVSAGEYYGKYYQDIQVRVPAIQAAKRDLGWQPHTDLDTAIRRTIEFYVKLGSFDPLNAAASGL' A
#
# COMPACT_ATOMS: atom_id res chain seq x y z
N ARG A 1 14.76 8.19 -15.33
CA ARG A 1 14.10 7.27 -16.28
C ARG A 1 12.70 7.03 -15.74
N ALA A 2 11.65 7.18 -16.56
CA ALA A 2 10.30 6.79 -16.15
C ALA A 2 10.16 5.27 -16.26
N THR A 3 9.54 4.65 -15.27
CA THR A 3 9.18 3.23 -15.29
C THR A 3 7.99 3.02 -16.22
N GLU A 4 7.99 1.94 -16.98
CA GLU A 4 6.89 1.54 -17.86
C GLU A 4 5.69 1.06 -17.03
N ILE A 5 4.48 1.47 -17.41
CA ILE A 5 3.23 1.00 -16.83
C ILE A 5 2.64 -0.04 -17.76
N ILE A 6 2.43 -1.25 -17.25
CA ILE A 6 1.85 -2.37 -18.00
C ILE A 6 0.44 -2.61 -17.46
N GLU A 7 -0.55 -2.61 -18.34
CA GLU A 7 -1.93 -2.94 -17.99
C GLU A 7 -2.12 -4.46 -17.99
N VAL A 8 -2.61 -5.01 -16.87
CA VAL A 8 -2.86 -6.44 -16.69
C VAL A 8 -4.25 -6.61 -16.08
N SER A 9 -5.04 -7.55 -16.61
CA SER A 9 -6.36 -7.82 -16.07
C SER A 9 -6.29 -8.47 -14.68
N ALA A 10 -7.27 -8.21 -13.82
CA ALA A 10 -7.33 -8.85 -12.50
C ALA A 10 -7.42 -10.38 -12.59
N GLY A 11 -8.07 -10.93 -13.64
CA GLY A 11 -8.16 -12.37 -13.85
C GLY A 11 -6.82 -13.01 -14.26
N GLU A 12 -5.98 -12.27 -15.01
CA GLU A 12 -4.61 -12.69 -15.33
C GLU A 12 -3.68 -12.57 -14.13
N TYR A 13 -3.81 -11.49 -13.36
CA TYR A 13 -2.94 -11.21 -12.22
C TYR A 13 -3.28 -12.05 -10.98
N TYR A 14 -4.57 -12.16 -10.63
CA TYR A 14 -5.06 -12.84 -9.41
C TYR A 14 -5.75 -14.18 -9.67
N GLY A 15 -6.12 -14.49 -10.92
CA GLY A 15 -6.77 -15.74 -11.31
C GLY A 15 -8.29 -15.65 -11.54
N LYS A 16 -8.83 -16.68 -12.22
CA LYS A 16 -10.23 -16.75 -12.72
C LYS A 16 -11.33 -16.46 -11.68
N TYR A 17 -11.10 -16.81 -10.43
CA TYR A 17 -12.11 -16.73 -9.37
C TYR A 17 -11.89 -15.55 -8.41
N TYR A 18 -10.97 -14.64 -8.73
CA TYR A 18 -10.76 -13.44 -7.93
C TYR A 18 -12.02 -12.58 -7.93
N GLN A 19 -12.41 -12.15 -6.72
CA GLN A 19 -13.49 -11.21 -6.50
C GLN A 19 -13.01 -10.15 -5.53
N ASP A 20 -13.40 -8.90 -5.77
CA ASP A 20 -13.05 -7.77 -4.92
C ASP A 20 -14.28 -6.91 -4.59
N ILE A 21 -14.13 -6.10 -3.55
CA ILE A 21 -15.13 -5.15 -3.08
C ILE A 21 -14.81 -3.78 -3.66
N GLN A 22 -15.77 -3.20 -4.39
CA GLN A 22 -15.57 -1.91 -5.06
C GLN A 22 -15.40 -0.72 -4.09
N VAL A 23 -16.09 -0.74 -2.95
CA VAL A 23 -16.11 0.39 -2.02
C VAL A 23 -16.03 -0.10 -0.58
N ARG A 24 -15.14 0.52 0.20
CA ARG A 24 -15.00 0.27 1.65
C ARG A 24 -14.92 1.60 2.39
N VAL A 25 -16.00 1.97 3.06
CA VAL A 25 -16.06 3.18 3.89
C VAL A 25 -16.42 2.77 5.33
N PRO A 26 -15.48 2.85 6.29
CA PRO A 26 -15.75 2.44 7.66
C PRO A 26 -16.59 3.47 8.42
N ALA A 27 -17.53 2.98 9.23
CA ALA A 27 -18.21 3.79 10.24
C ALA A 27 -17.30 3.94 11.48
N ILE A 28 -16.87 5.17 11.80
CA ILE A 28 -15.92 5.44 12.90
C ILE A 28 -16.59 6.02 14.16
N GLN A 29 -17.92 6.01 14.22
CA GLN A 29 -18.71 6.62 15.29
C GLN A 29 -18.44 5.97 16.65
N ALA A 30 -18.29 4.64 16.69
CA ALA A 30 -17.96 3.91 17.92
C ALA A 30 -16.56 4.29 18.43
N ALA A 31 -15.56 4.32 17.56
CA ALA A 31 -14.19 4.71 17.92
C ALA A 31 -14.13 6.17 18.43
N LYS A 32 -14.89 7.08 17.82
CA LYS A 32 -15.01 8.47 18.30
C LYS A 32 -15.62 8.54 19.70
N ARG A 33 -16.73 7.84 19.93
CA ARG A 33 -17.48 7.87 21.20
C ARG A 33 -16.70 7.21 22.34
N ASP A 34 -16.20 6.01 22.11
CA ASP A 34 -15.69 5.14 23.18
C ASP A 34 -14.19 5.39 23.45
N LEU A 35 -13.45 5.85 22.44
CA LEU A 35 -12.00 6.03 22.51
C LEU A 35 -11.55 7.48 22.29
N GLY A 36 -12.46 8.40 21.94
CA GLY A 36 -12.09 9.74 21.50
C GLY A 36 -11.25 9.75 20.22
N TRP A 37 -11.26 8.65 19.46
CA TRP A 37 -10.34 8.46 18.34
C TRP A 37 -10.89 9.00 17.02
N GLN A 38 -10.01 9.61 16.23
CA GLN A 38 -10.27 9.97 14.84
C GLN A 38 -8.97 9.94 14.00
N PRO A 39 -9.03 9.73 12.68
CA PRO A 39 -7.85 9.83 11.82
C PRO A 39 -7.37 11.29 11.72
N HIS A 40 -6.06 11.49 11.78
CA HIS A 40 -5.42 12.83 11.67
C HIS A 40 -4.43 12.92 10.51
N THR A 41 -4.05 11.80 9.90
CA THR A 41 -3.12 11.76 8.77
C THR A 41 -3.93 11.56 7.49
N ASP A 42 -3.79 12.49 6.55
CA ASP A 42 -4.39 12.39 5.23
C ASP A 42 -3.62 11.39 4.33
N LEU A 43 -4.21 11.05 3.18
CA LEU A 43 -3.69 10.03 2.29
C LEU A 43 -2.33 10.40 1.67
N ASP A 44 -2.13 11.66 1.25
CA ASP A 44 -0.87 12.10 0.64
C ASP A 44 0.27 12.02 1.66
N THR A 45 0.04 12.52 2.87
CA THR A 45 0.98 12.42 3.98
C THR A 45 1.30 10.96 4.32
N ALA A 46 0.28 10.09 4.37
CA ALA A 46 0.47 8.66 4.66
C ALA A 46 1.35 7.98 3.60
N ILE A 47 1.03 8.16 2.32
CA ILE A 47 1.79 7.56 1.20
C ILE A 47 3.25 8.03 1.20
N ARG A 48 3.50 9.34 1.38
CA ARG A 48 4.87 9.89 1.43
C ARG A 48 5.68 9.25 2.54
N ARG A 49 5.13 9.19 3.77
CA ARG A 49 5.82 8.61 4.93
C ARG A 49 6.11 7.12 4.71
N THR A 50 5.17 6.38 4.13
CA THR A 50 5.36 4.96 3.83
C THR A 50 6.49 4.74 2.82
N ILE A 51 6.50 5.48 1.71
CA ILE A 51 7.56 5.35 0.69
C ILE A 51 8.92 5.79 1.28
N GLU A 52 8.95 6.92 1.98
CA GLU A 52 10.17 7.45 2.61
C GLU A 52 10.81 6.43 3.56
N PHE A 53 9.99 5.70 4.34
CA PHE A 53 10.48 4.64 5.21
C PHE A 53 11.22 3.55 4.42
N TYR A 54 10.63 3.01 3.35
CA TYR A 54 11.27 1.96 2.55
C TYR A 54 12.49 2.45 1.77
N VAL A 55 12.50 3.73 1.35
CA VAL A 55 13.68 4.36 0.72
C VAL A 55 14.83 4.42 1.71
N LYS A 56 14.56 4.82 2.95
CA LYS A 56 15.56 4.87 4.02
C LYS A 56 16.02 3.49 4.47
N LEU A 57 15.14 2.49 4.42
CA LEU A 57 15.46 1.10 4.77
C LEU A 57 16.45 0.45 3.79
N GLY A 58 16.73 1.08 2.64
CA GLY A 58 17.65 0.54 1.63
C GLY A 58 17.03 -0.55 0.76
N SER A 59 15.72 -0.78 0.87
CA SER A 59 15.01 -1.85 0.14
C SER A 59 14.74 -1.54 -1.34
N PHE A 60 15.32 -0.45 -1.87
CA PHE A 60 15.25 -0.08 -3.29
C PHE A 60 16.60 -0.23 -3.99
N ASP A 61 17.40 -1.22 -3.59
CA ASP A 61 18.58 -1.63 -4.35
C ASP A 61 18.31 -2.97 -5.07
N PRO A 62 17.75 -2.95 -6.30
CA PRO A 62 17.51 -4.16 -7.08
C PRO A 62 18.82 -4.87 -7.51
N LEU A 63 20.01 -4.30 -7.25
CA LEU A 63 21.30 -4.93 -7.52
C LEU A 63 21.83 -5.76 -6.35
N ASN A 64 21.27 -5.64 -5.13
CA ASN A 64 21.77 -6.34 -3.94
C ASN A 64 20.86 -7.46 -3.38
N ALA A 65 19.69 -7.70 -3.99
CA ALA A 65 18.85 -8.85 -3.61
C ALA A 65 19.52 -10.21 -3.91
N ALA A 66 20.49 -10.26 -4.84
CA ALA A 66 21.31 -11.46 -5.08
C ALA A 66 22.51 -11.59 -4.12
N ALA A 67 22.82 -10.54 -3.33
CA ALA A 67 23.94 -10.52 -2.40
C ALA A 67 23.54 -10.72 -0.93
N SER A 68 22.24 -10.62 -0.61
CA SER A 68 21.71 -10.89 0.73
C SER A 68 21.23 -12.34 0.79
N GLY A 69 22.16 -13.27 1.01
CA GLY A 69 21.89 -14.70 1.12
C GLY A 69 21.01 -15.06 2.32
N LEU A 70 19.69 -15.02 2.08
CA LEU A 70 18.72 -15.94 2.65
C LEU A 70 17.98 -16.64 1.51
#